data_AF-A0A4Y1R4N1-F1
#
_entry.id   AF-A0A4Y1R4N1-F1
#
_cell.length_a   1.000
_cell.length_b   1.000
_cell.length_c   1.000
_cell.angle_alpha   90.00
_cell.angle_beta   90.00
_cell.angle_gamma   90.00
#
_symmetry.space_group_name_H-M   'P 1'
#
loop_
_entity.id
_entity.type
_entity.pdbx_description
1 polymer ?
#
loop_
_entity_poly.entity_id
_entity_poly.type
_entity_poly.pdbx_seq_one_letter_code
_entity_poly.pdbx_strand_id
1 'polypeptide(L)'
;MDAHGRCLLTVRRKRPSLHQRWEGFEGERTDGQKPIFSVRRSSIIGRSSMTVEVYGDPGEEYQIEGSFAQRCCTIFNAEKESVAEIRRKVDASTHVVLGKDVFSLCIKPGFDGAFGMGLVLVLDQINGDDYGDDGIEMDPPQRVRKG
;
A
#
# COMPACT_ATOMS: atom_id res chain seq x y z
N MET A 1 9.69 -0.44 -11.61
CA MET A 1 10.66 -0.12 -12.67
C MET A 1 10.07 -0.54 -14.01
N ASP A 2 10.54 0.04 -15.11
CA ASP A 2 10.19 -0.42 -16.46
C ASP A 2 11.08 -1.59 -16.91
N ALA A 3 10.89 -2.06 -18.15
CA ALA A 3 11.65 -3.16 -18.73
C ALA A 3 13.16 -2.87 -18.91
N HIS A 4 13.56 -1.60 -18.86
CA HIS A 4 14.97 -1.17 -18.92
C HIS A 4 15.57 -0.92 -17.54
N GLY A 5 14.83 -1.18 -16.46
CA GLY A 5 15.28 -0.96 -15.09
C GLY A 5 15.13 0.48 -14.60
N ARG A 6 14.53 1.39 -15.38
CA ARG A 6 14.31 2.77 -14.93
C ARG A 6 13.22 2.80 -13.87
N CYS A 7 13.45 3.54 -12.78
CA CYS A 7 12.43 3.71 -11.76
C CYS A 7 11.25 4.52 -12.33
N LEU A 8 10.03 4.03 -12.11
CA LEU A 8 8.80 4.73 -12.48
C LEU A 8 8.25 5.50 -11.29
N LEU A 9 8.26 4.87 -10.12
CA LEU A 9 7.79 5.43 -8.86
C LEU A 9 8.63 4.90 -7.70
N THR A 10 8.90 5.78 -6.74
CA THR A 10 9.46 5.44 -5.44
C THR A 10 8.40 5.66 -4.36
N VAL A 11 8.16 4.68 -3.49
CA VAL A 11 7.25 4.83 -2.34
C VAL A 11 8.02 4.81 -1.02
N ARG A 12 7.67 5.69 -0.09
CA ARG A 12 8.38 5.84 1.19
C ARG A 12 7.41 6.09 2.34
N ARG A 13 7.65 5.41 3.47
CA ARG A 13 6.96 5.70 4.73
C ARG A 13 7.41 7.05 5.30
N LYS A 14 6.45 7.90 5.67
CA LYS A 14 6.72 9.17 6.35
C LYS A 14 6.99 8.92 7.84
N ARG A 15 8.13 9.36 8.36
CA ARG A 15 8.47 9.29 9.80
C ARG A 15 8.52 10.70 10.41
N PRO A 16 8.06 10.91 11.65
CA PRO A 16 7.38 9.98 12.55
C PRO A 16 5.85 10.07 12.36
N SER A 17 5.23 9.18 11.58
CA SER A 17 3.76 9.18 11.46
C SER A 17 3.16 8.09 12.34
N LEU A 18 2.40 8.49 13.37
CA LEU A 18 1.51 7.61 14.14
C LEU A 18 0.41 6.98 13.25
N HIS A 19 0.22 7.45 12.01
CA HIS A 19 -0.87 7.08 11.11
C HIS A 19 -0.45 6.22 9.90
N GLN A 20 0.74 5.59 9.91
CA GLN A 20 1.25 4.77 8.80
C GLN A 20 1.12 5.46 7.42
N ARG A 21 1.52 6.74 7.32
CA ARG A 21 1.41 7.50 6.06
C ARG A 21 2.55 7.11 5.11
N TRP A 22 2.19 6.89 3.86
CA TRP A 22 3.12 6.65 2.75
C TRP A 22 3.06 7.80 1.75
N GLU A 23 4.19 8.09 1.12
CA GLU A 23 4.35 9.12 0.09
C GLU A 23 4.97 8.48 -1.16
N GLY A 24 4.46 8.84 -2.33
CA GLY A 24 4.98 8.41 -3.62
C GLY A 24 5.68 9.55 -4.35
N PHE A 25 6.78 9.23 -5.02
CA PHE A 25 7.64 10.14 -5.77
C PHE A 25 7.80 9.62 -7.19
N GLU A 26 7.85 10.53 -8.16
CA GLU A 26 8.11 10.18 -9.56
C GLU A 26 9.56 9.75 -9.74
N GLY A 27 9.77 8.61 -10.40
CA GLY A 27 11.09 8.10 -10.73
C GLY A 27 11.96 7.75 -9.51
N GLU A 28 13.27 7.89 -9.69
CA GLU A 28 14.25 7.75 -8.62
C GLU A 28 14.21 8.98 -7.72
N ARG A 29 14.15 8.76 -6.40
CA ARG A 29 14.01 9.86 -5.46
C ARG A 29 15.29 10.70 -5.39
N THR A 30 15.13 12.01 -5.53
CA THR A 30 16.20 12.99 -5.33
C THR A 30 15.98 13.84 -4.08
N ASP A 31 17.05 14.42 -3.55
CA ASP A 31 16.95 15.29 -2.38
C ASP A 31 16.11 16.54 -2.68
N GLY A 32 15.16 16.84 -1.79
CA GLY A 32 14.22 17.95 -1.95
C GLY A 32 13.06 17.68 -2.91
N GLN A 33 13.01 16.52 -3.58
CA GLN A 33 11.87 16.16 -4.42
C GLN A 33 10.58 16.08 -3.60
N LYS A 34 9.52 16.70 -4.11
CA LYS A 34 8.19 16.66 -3.51
C LYS A 34 7.48 15.36 -3.90
N PRO A 35 6.68 14.77 -3.00
CA PRO A 35 5.83 13.66 -3.37
C PRO A 35 4.77 14.11 -4.38
N ILE A 36 4.32 13.17 -5.19
CA ILE A 36 3.22 13.33 -6.16
C ILE A 36 1.91 12.71 -5.66
N PHE A 37 1.97 11.83 -4.66
CA PHE A 37 0.78 11.38 -3.94
C PHE A 37 1.12 10.99 -2.50
N SER A 38 0.10 10.82 -1.67
CA SER A 38 0.23 10.19 -0.36
C SER A 38 -0.93 9.26 -0.06
N VAL A 39 -0.65 8.22 0.72
CA VAL A 39 -1.64 7.22 1.15
C VAL A 39 -1.69 7.22 2.67
N ARG A 40 -2.91 7.21 3.21
CA ARG A 40 -3.15 7.11 4.65
C ARG A 40 -4.33 6.20 4.94
N ARG A 41 -4.30 5.52 6.09
CA ARG A 41 -5.50 4.82 6.59
C ARG A 41 -6.58 5.84 6.93
N SER A 42 -7.80 5.57 6.48
CA SER A 42 -8.95 6.45 6.75
C SER A 42 -9.46 6.28 8.19
N SER A 43 -9.19 5.12 8.81
CA SER A 43 -9.44 4.85 10.23
C SER A 43 -8.41 3.86 10.78
N ILE A 44 -8.12 3.98 12.08
CA ILE A 44 -7.31 3.02 12.85
C ILE A 44 -8.20 1.84 13.34
N ILE A 45 -9.52 2.04 13.41
CA ILE A 45 -10.49 1.09 13.96
C ILE A 45 -11.54 0.76 12.89
N GLY A 46 -11.73 -0.53 12.56
CA GLY A 46 -12.75 -1.00 11.61
C GLY A 46 -12.21 -1.51 10.26
N ARG A 47 -13.08 -1.60 9.24
CA ARG A 47 -12.70 -2.03 7.87
C ARG A 47 -11.61 -1.10 7.35
N SER A 48 -10.49 -1.67 6.91
CA SER A 48 -9.29 -0.92 6.51
C SER A 48 -9.48 -0.27 5.13
N SER A 49 -10.15 0.88 5.10
CA SER A 49 -10.13 1.76 3.93
C SER A 49 -8.90 2.70 3.98
N MET A 50 -8.41 3.07 2.80
CA MET A 50 -7.33 4.02 2.65
C MET A 50 -7.73 5.17 1.74
N THR A 51 -7.31 6.37 2.12
CA THR A 51 -7.39 7.58 1.30
C THR A 51 -6.07 7.78 0.58
N VAL A 52 -6.14 8.07 -0.71
CA VAL A 52 -5.01 8.48 -1.55
C VAL A 52 -5.24 9.92 -2.00
N GLU A 53 -4.36 10.81 -1.55
CA GLU A 53 -4.35 12.23 -1.96
C GLU A 53 -3.30 12.40 -3.06
N VAL A 54 -3.70 12.89 -4.24
CA VAL A 54 -2.76 13.25 -5.33
C VAL A 54 -2.37 14.71 -5.20
N TYR A 55 -1.09 15.02 -5.36
CA TYR A 55 -0.58 16.38 -5.26
C TYR A 55 -0.45 17.02 -6.65
N GLY A 56 -0.82 18.29 -6.74
CA GLY A 56 -0.73 19.06 -7.97
C GLY A 56 -2.04 19.15 -8.76
N ASP A 57 -3.00 18.27 -8.47
CA ASP A 57 -4.37 18.34 -9.01
C ASP A 57 -5.39 18.51 -7.85
N PRO A 58 -5.86 19.74 -7.57
CA PRO A 58 -6.82 20.01 -6.51
C PRO A 58 -8.18 19.33 -6.80
N GLY A 59 -8.43 18.19 -6.16
CA GLY A 59 -9.68 17.44 -6.27
C GLY A 59 -9.49 16.00 -6.72
N GLU A 60 -8.28 15.62 -7.14
CA GLU A 60 -7.96 14.24 -7.46
C GLU A 60 -7.65 13.45 -6.18
N GLU A 61 -8.65 12.68 -5.73
CA GLU A 61 -8.55 11.78 -4.58
C GLU A 61 -9.02 10.39 -5.00
N TYR A 62 -8.37 9.36 -4.45
CA TYR A 62 -8.82 7.98 -4.59
C TYR A 62 -9.13 7.35 -3.22
N GLN A 63 -10.11 6.46 -3.22
CA GLN A 63 -10.46 5.63 -2.07
C GLN A 63 -10.17 4.17 -2.39
N ILE A 64 -9.44 3.50 -1.50
CA ILE A 64 -9.19 2.07 -1.59
C ILE A 64 -10.04 1.37 -0.54
N GLU A 65 -10.94 0.51 -0.99
CA GLU A 65 -11.77 -0.30 -0.11
C GLU A 65 -11.46 -1.80 -0.27
N GLY A 66 -11.87 -2.59 0.72
CA GLY A 66 -11.71 -4.04 0.73
C GLY A 66 -10.58 -4.53 1.64
N SER A 67 -9.98 -5.67 1.31
CA SER A 67 -8.93 -6.31 2.09
C SER A 67 -7.78 -6.76 1.20
N PHE A 68 -6.63 -6.12 1.37
CA PHE A 68 -5.43 -6.50 0.64
C PHE A 68 -4.93 -7.89 1.08
N ALA A 69 -5.05 -8.25 2.36
CA ALA A 69 -4.76 -9.60 2.88
C ALA A 69 -5.56 -10.74 2.19
N GLN A 70 -6.72 -10.41 1.63
CA GLN A 70 -7.56 -11.33 0.87
C GLN A 70 -7.44 -11.13 -0.65
N ARG A 71 -6.60 -10.18 -1.09
CA ARG A 71 -6.44 -9.72 -2.47
C ARG A 71 -7.80 -9.40 -3.10
N CYS A 72 -8.60 -8.63 -2.37
CA CYS A 72 -9.93 -8.19 -2.75
C CYS A 72 -10.05 -6.71 -2.41
N CYS A 73 -9.46 -5.87 -3.25
CA CYS A 73 -9.51 -4.42 -3.10
C CYS A 73 -10.08 -3.78 -4.35
N THR A 74 -10.76 -2.65 -4.17
CA THR A 74 -11.23 -1.81 -5.26
C THR A 74 -10.74 -0.39 -5.01
N ILE A 75 -10.20 0.22 -6.07
CA ILE A 75 -9.76 1.62 -6.08
C ILE A 75 -10.84 2.43 -6.77
N PHE A 76 -11.34 3.45 -6.09
CA PHE A 76 -12.38 4.36 -6.56
C PHE A 76 -11.81 5.76 -6.76
N ASN A 77 -12.25 6.46 -7.80
CA ASN A 77 -11.98 7.89 -7.98
C ASN A 77 -12.91 8.76 -7.09
N ALA A 78 -12.76 10.09 -7.18
CA ALA A 78 -13.59 11.05 -6.46
C ALA A 78 -15.10 10.93 -6.78
N GLU A 79 -15.46 10.45 -7.97
CA GLU A 79 -16.84 10.20 -8.42
C GLU A 79 -17.40 8.84 -7.93
N LYS A 80 -16.61 8.10 -7.14
CA LYS A 80 -16.92 6.74 -6.63
C LYS A 80 -17.05 5.68 -7.72
N GLU A 81 -16.45 5.91 -8.88
CA GLU A 81 -16.33 4.92 -9.92
C GLU A 81 -15.09 4.07 -9.69
N SER A 82 -15.19 2.75 -9.87
CA SER A 82 -14.01 1.89 -9.80
C SER A 82 -13.06 2.21 -10.95
N VAL A 83 -11.77 2.37 -10.67
CA VAL A 83 -10.73 2.62 -11.69
C VAL A 83 -9.70 1.49 -11.76
N ALA A 84 -9.57 0.73 -10.67
CA ALA A 84 -8.74 -0.46 -10.63
C ALA A 84 -9.24 -1.44 -9.57
N GLU A 85 -8.89 -2.71 -9.74
CA GLU A 85 -9.26 -3.78 -8.82
C GLU A 85 -8.12 -4.77 -8.59
N ILE A 86 -7.98 -5.21 -7.35
CA ILE A 86 -7.04 -6.25 -6.94
C ILE A 86 -7.86 -7.49 -6.64
N ARG A 87 -7.58 -8.59 -7.37
CA ARG A 87 -8.31 -9.85 -7.27
C ARG A 87 -7.34 -11.03 -7.16
N ARG A 88 -7.71 -12.08 -6.43
CA ARG A 88 -6.96 -13.34 -6.45
C ARG A 88 -6.83 -13.86 -7.88
N LYS A 89 -5.64 -14.34 -8.25
CA LYS A 89 -5.41 -14.89 -9.59
C LYS A 89 -5.96 -16.32 -9.63
N VAL A 90 -6.72 -16.61 -10.68
CA VAL A 90 -7.16 -17.97 -11.00
C VAL A 90 -6.31 -18.47 -12.15
N ASP A 91 -5.77 -19.66 -12.01
CA ASP A 91 -5.10 -20.33 -13.13
C ASP A 91 -6.11 -20.66 -14.22
N ALA A 92 -5.84 -20.19 -15.44
CA ALA A 92 -6.79 -20.30 -16.54
C ALA A 92 -6.95 -21.74 -17.04
N SER A 93 -5.98 -22.61 -16.81
CA SER A 93 -5.99 -23.99 -17.30
C SER A 93 -6.64 -24.98 -16.32
N THR A 94 -6.45 -24.75 -15.02
CA THR A 94 -6.92 -25.65 -13.96
C THR A 94 -8.13 -25.10 -13.22
N HIS A 95 -8.49 -23.82 -13.43
CA HIS A 95 -9.54 -23.11 -12.69
C HIS A 95 -9.31 -23.05 -11.17
N VAL A 96 -8.06 -23.23 -10.73
CA VAL A 96 -7.68 -23.17 -9.31
C VAL A 96 -7.25 -21.77 -8.94
N VAL A 97 -7.70 -21.29 -7.76
CA VAL A 97 -7.22 -20.04 -7.17
C VAL A 97 -5.77 -20.22 -6.72
N LEU A 98 -4.88 -19.38 -7.24
CA LEU A 98 -3.46 -19.40 -6.87
C LEU A 98 -3.24 -18.87 -5.45
N GLY A 99 -2.03 -19.10 -4.93
CA GLY A 99 -1.61 -18.57 -3.63
C GLY A 99 -1.74 -17.05 -3.55
N LYS A 100 -1.84 -16.50 -2.34
CA LYS A 100 -2.08 -15.06 -2.11
C LYS A 100 -0.99 -14.14 -2.67
N ASP A 101 0.22 -14.66 -2.90
CA ASP A 101 1.32 -13.92 -3.50
C ASP A 101 1.15 -13.73 -5.02
N VAL A 102 0.19 -14.46 -5.61
CA VAL A 102 -0.15 -14.36 -7.03
C VAL A 102 -1.57 -13.80 -7.17
N PHE A 103 -1.65 -12.55 -7.59
CA PHE A 103 -2.90 -11.82 -7.78
C PHE A 103 -2.87 -11.00 -9.06
N SER A 104 -4.05 -10.51 -9.46
CA SER A 104 -4.21 -9.62 -10.61
C SER A 104 -4.51 -8.20 -10.14
N LEU A 105 -3.83 -7.23 -10.75
CA LEU A 105 -4.22 -5.82 -10.73
C LEU A 105 -4.92 -5.52 -12.06
N CYS A 106 -6.23 -5.36 -12.04
CA CYS A 106 -7.06 -5.05 -13.19
C CYS A 106 -7.23 -3.53 -13.28
N ILE A 107 -6.69 -2.90 -14.32
CA ILE A 107 -6.70 -1.46 -14.53
C ILE A 107 -7.78 -1.10 -15.57
N LYS A 108 -8.66 -0.13 -15.28
CA LYS A 108 -9.59 0.38 -16.30
C LYS A 108 -8.87 1.32 -17.28
N PRO A 109 -9.35 1.43 -18.53
CA PRO A 109 -8.81 2.39 -19.49
C PRO A 109 -8.78 3.80 -18.90
N GLY A 110 -7.66 4.51 -19.11
CA GLY A 110 -7.45 5.86 -18.61
C GLY A 110 -6.84 5.96 -17.21
N PHE A 111 -6.75 4.86 -16.45
CA PHE A 111 -6.05 4.85 -15.17
C PHE A 111 -4.58 4.44 -15.33
N ASP A 112 -3.67 5.18 -14.70
CA ASP A 112 -2.23 4.96 -14.86
C ASP A 112 -1.77 3.68 -14.15
N GLY A 113 -1.19 2.76 -14.94
CA GLY A 113 -0.77 1.46 -14.43
C GLY A 113 0.44 1.52 -13.48
N ALA A 114 1.33 2.50 -13.66
CA ALA A 114 2.47 2.68 -12.76
C ALA A 114 1.98 3.15 -11.39
N PHE A 115 1.07 4.14 -11.36
CA PHE A 115 0.41 4.65 -10.17
C PHE A 115 -0.37 3.54 -9.45
N GLY A 116 -1.20 2.77 -10.17
CA GLY A 116 -1.90 1.62 -9.61
C GLY A 116 -0.94 0.60 -8.97
N MET A 117 0.19 0.32 -9.60
CA MET A 117 1.23 -0.54 -9.03
C MET A 117 1.89 0.08 -7.80
N GLY A 118 2.13 1.40 -7.81
CA GLY A 118 2.62 2.14 -6.65
C GLY A 118 1.70 1.99 -5.43
N LEU A 119 0.38 2.03 -5.63
CA LEU A 119 -0.60 1.78 -4.57
C LEU A 119 -0.55 0.34 -4.05
N VAL A 120 -0.38 -0.65 -4.93
CA VAL A 120 -0.18 -2.06 -4.52
C VAL A 120 1.05 -2.20 -3.61
N LEU A 121 2.16 -1.55 -3.95
CA LEU A 121 3.38 -1.61 -3.13
C LEU A 121 3.15 -1.00 -1.74
N VAL A 122 2.41 0.11 -1.65
CA VAL A 122 2.06 0.70 -0.35
C VAL A 122 1.16 -0.23 0.47
N LEU A 123 0.14 -0.83 -0.14
CA LEU A 123 -0.76 -1.77 0.53
C LEU A 123 0.00 -3.00 1.05
N ASP A 124 0.96 -3.51 0.27
CA ASP A 124 1.80 -4.63 0.66
C ASP A 124 2.64 -4.32 1.91
N GLN A 125 3.26 -3.14 1.94
CA GLN A 125 4.04 -2.69 3.10
C GLN A 125 3.18 -2.50 4.36
N ILE A 126 1.99 -1.90 4.22
CA ILE A 126 1.06 -1.73 5.36
C ILE A 126 0.59 -3.09 5.89
N ASN A 127 0.34 -4.05 5.01
CA ASN A 127 -0.10 -5.38 5.40
C ASN A 127 1.05 -6.26 5.95
N GLY A 128 2.30 -5.97 5.56
CA GLY A 128 3.49 -6.63 6.11
C GLY A 128 3.86 -6.11 7.51
N ASP A 129 3.61 -4.82 7.79
CA ASP A 129 3.91 -4.17 9.07
C ASP A 129 3.07 -4.71 10.26
N ASP A 130 1.94 -5.39 10.02
CA ASP A 130 1.10 -6.00 11.07
C ASP A 130 1.69 -7.28 11.70
N TYR A 131 2.82 -7.79 11.20
CA TYR A 131 3.56 -8.94 11.77
C TYR A 131 4.74 -8.55 12.68
N GLY A 132 4.83 -7.27 13.10
CA GLY A 132 6.05 -6.71 13.69
C GLY A 132 5.92 -5.99 15.05
N ASP A 133 4.84 -6.18 15.80
CA ASP A 133 4.69 -5.58 17.14
C ASP A 133 4.15 -6.57 18.19
N ASP A 134 4.63 -7.81 18.14
CA ASP A 134 4.63 -8.67 19.34
C ASP A 134 5.89 -8.32 20.14
N GLY A 135 5.85 -7.17 20.80
CA GLY A 135 6.83 -6.81 21.82
C GLY A 135 6.79 -7.82 22.96
N ILE A 136 7.52 -8.92 22.82
CA ILE A 136 7.97 -9.69 23.98
C ILE A 136 8.97 -8.77 24.70
N GLU A 137 8.45 -8.00 25.64
CA GLU A 137 9.22 -7.35 26.69
C GLU A 137 9.93 -8.47 27.47
N MET A 138 11.16 -8.81 27.06
CA MET A 138 12.04 -9.63 27.86
C MET A 138 12.45 -8.80 29.07
N ASP A 139 11.77 -9.04 30.19
CA ASP A 139 12.12 -8.51 31.50
C ASP A 139 13.61 -8.83 31.79
N PRO A 140 14.47 -7.83 32.05
CA PRO A 140 15.89 -8.10 32.29
C PRO A 140 16.06 -8.94 33.56
N PRO A 141 17.05 -9.86 33.61
CA PRO A 141 17.20 -10.78 34.72
C PRO A 141 17.47 -10.00 36.02
N GLN A 142 16.62 -10.22 37.02
CA GLN A 142 16.79 -9.64 38.35
C GLN A 142 18.16 -10.04 38.90
N ARG A 143 19.01 -9.02 39.16
CA ARG A 143 20.25 -9.18 39.92
C ARG A 143 19.90 -9.67 41.33
N VAL A 144 20.19 -10.94 41.60
CA VAL A 144 20.21 -11.49 42.95
C VAL A 144 21.24 -10.70 43.78
N ARG A 145 20.75 -9.91 44.74
CA ARG A 145 21.60 -9.32 45.78
C ARG A 145 22.03 -10.45 46.71
N LYS A 146 23.32 -10.79 46.70
CA LYS A 146 23.93 -11.61 47.76
C LYS A 146 23.91 -10.78 49.06
N GLY A 147 23.18 -11.27 50.06
CA GLY A 147 23.44 -10.97 51.46
C GLY A 147 24.49 -11.93 52.02
#